data_AF-A0A1Y1R543-F1
#
_entry.id   AF-A0A1Y1R543-F1
#
_cell.length_a   1.000
_cell.length_b   1.000
_cell.length_c   1.000
_cell.angle_alpha   90.00
_cell.angle_beta   90.00
_cell.angle_gamma   90.00
#
_symmetry.space_group_name_H-M   'P 1'
#
loop_
_entity.id
_entity.type
_entity.pdbx_description
1 polymer ?
#
loop_
_entity_poly.entity_id
_entity_poly.type
_entity_poly.pdbx_seq_one_letter_code
_entity_poly.pdbx_strand_id
1 'polypeptide(L)'
;MVIAVMTLIVAIVALVLLWLAGRLLLDMRWVAGWFKGTLGLMLLSGSIGILIVGWDLWHYHTLQNEAVVATVSFTETGPQQYEMTLTGGKTTKLTVSVQGDLWRAEFALVSVASDMTDGLPAEPIYRLQAIQSRYLTLEQEQEQGSQRVALHKPYGDMDSWPVLLWLNDQISVLQAQEKLTPYMPMVDGVIFNVLLSADGVRAEPVNEAAKTINEKLN
;
A
#
# COMPACT_ATOMS: atom_id res chain seq x y z
N MET A 1 66.95 -1.60 -33.54
CA MET A 1 66.72 -3.06 -33.49
C MET A 1 65.92 -3.49 -32.26
N VAL A 2 66.31 -3.10 -31.03
CA VAL A 2 65.61 -3.49 -29.79
C VAL A 2 64.14 -3.04 -29.71
N ILE A 3 63.83 -1.78 -30.06
CA ILE A 3 62.45 -1.25 -30.02
C ILE A 3 61.51 -2.03 -30.95
N ALA A 4 61.97 -2.33 -32.18
CA ALA A 4 61.18 -3.08 -33.15
C ALA A 4 60.85 -4.51 -32.67
N VAL A 5 61.79 -5.15 -31.97
CA VAL A 5 61.57 -6.48 -31.36
C VAL A 5 60.56 -6.40 -30.22
N MET A 6 60.62 -5.37 -29.36
CA MET A 6 59.63 -5.19 -28.29
C MET A 6 58.23 -4.91 -28.84
N THR A 7 58.12 -4.05 -29.86
CA THR A 7 56.84 -3.77 -30.52
C THR A 7 56.24 -5.03 -31.16
N LEU A 8 57.07 -5.86 -31.80
CA LEU A 8 56.63 -7.12 -32.39
C LEU A 8 56.10 -8.09 -31.33
N ILE A 9 56.81 -8.23 -30.19
CA ILE A 9 56.38 -9.09 -29.08
C ILE A 9 55.03 -8.62 -28.52
N VAL A 10 54.88 -7.31 -28.27
CA VAL A 10 53.62 -6.74 -27.76
C VAL A 10 52.48 -6.97 -28.77
N ALA A 11 52.73 -6.78 -30.07
CA ALA A 11 51.73 -7.01 -31.11
C ALA A 11 51.29 -8.49 -31.17
N ILE A 12 52.23 -9.43 -31.03
CA ILE A 12 51.92 -10.86 -30.99
C ILE A 12 51.11 -11.21 -29.74
N VAL A 13 51.51 -10.71 -28.56
CA VAL A 13 50.76 -10.93 -27.32
C VAL A 13 49.34 -10.37 -27.43
N ALA A 14 49.18 -9.16 -27.97
CA ALA A 14 47.87 -8.56 -28.19
C ALA A 14 47.00 -9.39 -29.15
N LEU A 15 47.58 -9.90 -30.25
CA LEU A 15 46.89 -10.78 -31.20
C LEU A 15 46.45 -12.11 -30.56
N VAL A 16 47.31 -12.72 -29.75
CA VAL A 16 46.99 -13.95 -29.02
C VAL A 16 45.85 -13.71 -28.03
N LEU A 17 45.92 -12.62 -27.26
CA LEU A 17 44.84 -12.25 -26.33
C LEU A 17 43.52 -11.97 -27.06
N LEU A 18 43.56 -11.24 -28.18
CA LEU A 18 42.38 -10.99 -29.01
C LEU A 18 41.78 -12.28 -29.56
N TRP A 19 42.61 -13.22 -30.00
CA TRP A 19 42.15 -14.51 -30.51
C TRP A 19 41.54 -15.38 -29.41
N LEU A 20 42.17 -15.47 -28.23
CA LEU A 20 41.61 -16.18 -27.07
C LEU A 20 40.29 -15.55 -26.62
N ALA A 21 40.22 -14.22 -26.53
CA ALA A 21 39.00 -13.51 -26.17
C ALA A 21 37.88 -13.74 -27.19
N GLY A 22 38.19 -13.66 -28.48
CA GLY A 22 37.23 -13.93 -29.55
C GLY A 22 36.72 -15.37 -29.52
N ARG A 23 37.60 -16.35 -29.32
CA ARG A 23 37.21 -17.76 -29.20
C ARG A 23 36.34 -18.01 -27.97
N LEU A 24 36.70 -17.42 -26.82
CA LEU A 24 35.94 -17.55 -25.58
C LEU A 24 34.55 -16.90 -25.68
N LEU A 25 34.43 -15.76 -26.36
CA LEU A 25 33.17 -15.04 -26.56
C LEU A 25 32.27 -15.72 -27.62
N LEU A 26 32.86 -16.38 -28.63
CA LEU A 26 32.12 -17.11 -29.67
C LEU A 26 31.64 -18.49 -29.20
N ASP A 27 32.18 -19.03 -28.10
CA ASP A 27 31.62 -20.22 -27.45
C ASP A 27 30.27 -19.87 -26.80
N MET A 28 29.17 -20.08 -27.54
CA MET A 28 27.77 -19.89 -27.12
C MET A 28 27.43 -20.54 -25.77
N ARG A 29 28.25 -21.46 -25.27
CA ARG A 29 28.11 -22.10 -23.95
C ARG A 29 28.32 -21.13 -22.80
N TRP A 30 29.24 -20.16 -22.93
CA TRP A 30 29.44 -19.13 -21.89
C TRP A 30 28.27 -18.14 -21.88
N VAL A 31 27.84 -17.68 -23.07
CA VAL A 31 26.68 -16.80 -23.22
C VAL A 31 25.41 -17.49 -22.70
N ALA A 32 25.18 -18.76 -23.05
CA ALA A 32 24.06 -19.53 -22.53
C ALA A 32 24.16 -19.76 -21.00
N GLY A 33 25.36 -19.95 -20.47
CA GLY A 33 25.60 -20.04 -19.02
C GLY A 33 25.26 -18.74 -18.30
N TRP A 34 25.69 -17.60 -18.86
CA TRP A 34 25.36 -16.27 -18.36
C TRP A 34 23.86 -16.00 -18.43
N PHE A 35 23.20 -16.27 -19.56
CA PHE A 35 21.75 -16.13 -19.70
C PHE A 35 20.99 -17.00 -18.70
N LYS A 36 21.41 -18.26 -18.49
CA LYS A 36 20.81 -19.14 -17.48
C LYS A 36 21.01 -18.62 -16.06
N GLY A 37 22.19 -18.09 -15.75
CA GLY A 37 22.49 -17.46 -14.47
C GLY A 37 21.65 -16.22 -14.22
N THR A 38 21.59 -15.31 -15.20
CA THR A 38 20.78 -14.09 -15.14
C THR A 38 19.29 -14.39 -15.03
N LEU A 39 18.78 -15.35 -15.83
CA LEU A 39 17.39 -15.79 -15.74
C LEU A 39 17.09 -16.42 -14.38
N GLY A 40 17.99 -17.25 -13.86
CA GLY A 40 17.89 -17.84 -12.52
C GLY A 40 17.86 -16.79 -11.42
N LEU A 41 18.73 -15.78 -11.50
CA LEU A 41 18.75 -14.65 -10.57
C LEU A 41 17.47 -13.80 -10.67
N MET A 42 16.96 -13.56 -11.88
CA MET A 42 15.69 -12.85 -12.10
C MET A 42 14.51 -13.61 -11.47
N LEU A 43 14.43 -14.93 -11.69
CA LEU A 43 13.38 -15.76 -11.11
C LEU A 43 13.49 -15.83 -9.58
N LEU A 44 14.72 -15.92 -9.05
CA LEU A 44 14.95 -15.92 -7.61
C LEU A 44 14.55 -14.57 -6.99
N SER A 45 14.96 -13.46 -7.61
CA SER A 45 14.59 -12.11 -7.18
C SER A 45 13.08 -11.90 -7.24
N GLY A 46 12.42 -12.33 -8.32
CA GLY A 46 10.96 -12.29 -8.43
C GLY A 46 10.26 -13.13 -7.37
N SER A 47 10.78 -14.32 -7.06
CA SER A 47 10.23 -15.18 -6.00
C SER A 47 10.33 -14.52 -4.63
N ILE A 48 11.46 -13.89 -4.32
CA ILE A 48 11.63 -13.12 -3.08
C ILE A 48 10.62 -11.95 -3.04
N GLY A 49 10.44 -11.22 -4.14
CA GLY A 49 9.44 -10.16 -4.23
C GLY A 49 8.02 -10.64 -3.97
N ILE A 50 7.62 -11.78 -4.54
CA ILE A 50 6.31 -12.39 -4.32
C ILE A 50 6.13 -12.78 -2.85
N LEU A 51 7.15 -13.36 -2.21
CA LEU A 51 7.09 -13.71 -0.79
C LEU A 51 6.92 -12.47 0.11
N ILE A 52 7.59 -11.37 -0.22
CA ILE A 52 7.46 -10.10 0.49
C ILE A 52 6.03 -9.56 0.39
N VAL A 53 5.49 -9.48 -0.83
CA VAL A 53 4.12 -9.01 -1.05
C VAL A 53 3.12 -9.93 -0.35
N GLY A 54 3.28 -11.25 -0.46
CA GLY A 54 2.44 -12.23 0.22
C GLY A 54 2.48 -12.11 1.74
N TRP A 55 3.63 -11.78 2.32
CA TRP A 55 3.77 -11.55 3.76
C TRP A 55 2.98 -10.33 4.23
N ASP A 56 3.06 -9.20 3.51
CA ASP A 56 2.29 -8.01 3.87
C ASP A 56 0.78 -8.22 3.65
N LEU A 57 0.40 -8.93 2.58
CA LEU A 57 -0.99 -9.30 2.28
C LEU A 57 -1.64 -10.13 3.39
N TRP A 58 -0.87 -10.82 4.22
CA TRP A 58 -1.41 -11.58 5.36
C TRP A 58 -2.12 -10.69 6.40
N HIS A 59 -1.84 -9.39 6.43
CA HIS A 59 -2.50 -8.43 7.32
C HIS A 59 -3.79 -7.84 6.73
N TYR A 60 -4.15 -8.23 5.51
CA TYR A 60 -5.41 -7.85 4.89
C TYR A 60 -6.54 -8.75 5.37
N HIS A 61 -7.74 -8.19 5.44
CA HIS A 61 -8.93 -8.89 5.86
C HIS A 61 -9.82 -9.15 4.65
N THR A 62 -10.44 -10.34 4.59
CA THR A 62 -11.50 -10.63 3.62
C THR A 62 -12.78 -9.87 3.97
N LEU A 63 -13.38 -9.26 2.94
CA LEU A 63 -14.65 -8.54 3.01
C LEU A 63 -15.77 -9.46 2.52
N GLN A 64 -16.68 -9.80 3.43
CA GLN A 64 -17.90 -10.55 3.09
C GLN A 64 -19.05 -9.55 2.98
N ASN A 65 -19.50 -9.29 1.76
CA ASN A 65 -20.56 -8.33 1.45
C ASN A 65 -20.29 -6.94 2.05
N GLU A 66 -21.22 -6.43 2.84
CA GLU A 66 -21.10 -5.21 3.61
C GLU A 66 -20.84 -5.58 5.08
N ALA A 67 -19.76 -5.06 5.65
CA ALA A 67 -19.38 -5.35 7.03
C ALA A 67 -18.96 -4.08 7.78
N VAL A 68 -19.24 -4.07 9.08
CA VAL A 68 -18.68 -3.06 10.01
C VAL A 68 -17.21 -3.39 10.21
N VAL A 69 -16.34 -2.59 9.59
CA VAL A 69 -14.88 -2.83 9.58
C VAL A 69 -14.16 -2.13 10.73
N ALA A 70 -14.76 -1.08 11.27
CA ALA A 70 -14.28 -0.38 12.45
C ALA A 70 -15.43 0.38 13.12
N THR A 71 -15.35 0.53 14.43
CA THR A 71 -16.16 1.40 15.28
C THR A 71 -15.24 2.43 15.88
N VAL A 72 -15.55 3.69 15.64
CA VAL A 72 -14.76 4.85 16.02
C VAL A 72 -15.50 5.58 17.13
N SER A 73 -14.79 5.89 18.22
CA SER A 73 -15.28 6.76 19.29
C SER A 73 -14.27 7.84 19.61
N PHE A 74 -14.75 9.02 19.99
CA PHE A 74 -13.92 10.17 20.34
C PHE A 74 -14.10 10.56 21.81
N THR A 75 -12.97 10.85 22.45
CA THR A 75 -12.92 11.44 23.79
C THR A 75 -12.17 12.76 23.69
N GLU A 76 -12.77 13.87 24.08
CA GLU A 76 -12.12 15.19 24.06
C GLU A 76 -11.07 15.29 25.18
N THR A 77 -9.85 15.68 24.81
CA THR A 77 -8.72 15.86 25.73
C THR A 77 -8.28 17.33 25.85
N GLY A 78 -8.73 18.17 24.92
CA GLY A 78 -8.49 19.62 24.91
C GLY A 78 -9.21 20.29 23.74
N PRO A 79 -9.09 21.62 23.58
CA PRO A 79 -9.75 22.34 22.49
C PRO A 79 -9.31 21.80 21.12
N GLN A 80 -10.26 21.24 20.36
CA GLN A 80 -9.99 20.61 19.05
C GLN A 80 -8.96 19.46 19.11
N GLN A 81 -8.79 18.85 20.29
CA GLN A 81 -7.90 17.71 20.51
C GLN A 81 -8.70 16.52 21.06
N TYR A 82 -8.58 15.38 20.38
CA TYR A 82 -9.36 14.20 20.67
C TYR A 82 -8.48 12.96 20.77
N GLU A 83 -8.79 12.11 21.73
CA GLU A 83 -8.35 10.73 21.74
C GLU A 83 -9.35 9.87 20.96
N MET A 84 -8.94 9.41 19.79
CA MET A 84 -9.73 8.54 18.93
C MET A 84 -9.44 7.09 19.28
N THR A 85 -10.47 6.36 19.65
CA THR A 85 -10.42 4.92 19.89
C THR A 85 -11.10 4.18 18.75
N LEU A 86 -10.35 3.31 18.08
CA LEU A 86 -10.84 2.41 17.05
C LEU A 86 -10.98 1.00 17.63
N THR A 87 -12.16 0.41 17.48
CA THR A 87 -12.50 -0.94 17.96
C THR A 87 -13.36 -1.66 16.94
N GLY A 88 -13.54 -2.97 17.07
CA GLY A 88 -14.50 -3.71 16.25
C GLY A 88 -13.95 -4.18 14.90
N GLY A 89 -14.73 -5.05 14.24
CA GLY A 89 -14.25 -5.84 13.10
C GLY A 89 -13.17 -6.85 13.52
N LYS A 90 -12.15 -7.00 12.69
CA LYS A 90 -10.93 -7.79 12.99
C LYS A 90 -9.80 -6.94 13.59
N THR A 91 -10.08 -5.68 13.93
CA THR A 91 -9.09 -4.71 14.41
C THR A 91 -8.96 -4.77 15.94
N THR A 92 -7.75 -4.95 16.45
CA THR A 92 -7.43 -4.80 17.89
C THR A 92 -7.67 -3.36 18.32
N LYS A 93 -8.19 -3.15 19.54
CA LYS A 93 -8.40 -1.80 20.12
C LYS A 93 -7.15 -0.94 19.95
N LEU A 94 -7.27 0.14 19.19
CA LEU A 94 -6.19 1.08 18.89
C LEU A 94 -6.63 2.47 19.31
N THR A 95 -5.75 3.19 20.01
CA THR A 95 -6.02 4.55 20.49
C THR A 95 -4.97 5.49 19.92
N VAL A 96 -5.42 6.57 19.29
CA VAL A 96 -4.56 7.57 18.63
C VAL A 96 -5.02 8.98 19.00
N SER A 97 -4.05 9.88 19.19
CA SER A 97 -4.34 11.30 19.42
C SER A 97 -4.45 12.02 18.08
N VAL A 98 -5.57 12.72 17.88
CA VAL A 98 -5.90 13.45 16.64
C VAL A 98 -6.38 14.85 16.98
N GLN A 99 -6.13 15.78 16.08
CA GLN A 99 -6.54 17.18 16.23
C GLN A 99 -7.32 17.65 15.00
N GLY A 100 -8.31 18.52 15.21
CA GLY A 100 -9.18 19.03 14.15
C GLY A 100 -10.65 19.07 14.54
N ASP A 101 -11.51 19.29 13.56
CA ASP A 101 -12.98 19.31 13.71
C ASP A 101 -13.66 18.14 12.98
N LEU A 102 -13.02 17.63 11.93
CA LEU A 102 -13.55 16.59 11.06
C LEU A 102 -12.53 15.45 10.92
N TRP A 103 -13.03 14.23 10.77
CA TRP A 103 -12.22 13.04 10.51
C TRP A 103 -12.74 12.26 9.30
N ARG A 104 -11.87 11.46 8.70
CA ARG A 104 -12.22 10.44 7.72
C ARG A 104 -11.28 9.23 7.84
N ALA A 105 -11.75 8.07 7.42
CA ALA A 105 -10.94 6.87 7.32
C ALA A 105 -10.58 6.54 5.87
N GLU A 106 -9.36 6.02 5.68
CA GLU A 106 -8.80 5.60 4.41
C GLU A 106 -8.60 4.08 4.37
N PHE A 107 -9.10 3.42 3.33
CA PHE A 107 -9.02 1.99 3.15
C PHE A 107 -8.33 1.65 1.82
N ALA A 108 -7.40 0.70 1.87
CA ALA A 108 -6.96 -0.05 0.71
C ALA A 108 -7.98 -1.17 0.46
N LEU A 109 -8.56 -1.22 -0.74
CA LEU A 109 -9.42 -2.30 -1.20
C LEU A 109 -8.78 -2.95 -2.43
N VAL A 110 -8.65 -4.27 -2.42
CA VAL A 110 -8.18 -5.05 -3.56
C VAL A 110 -9.26 -6.07 -3.93
N SER A 111 -9.70 -6.04 -5.18
CA SER A 111 -10.69 -6.96 -5.73
C SER A 111 -10.21 -7.54 -7.07
N VAL A 112 -10.87 -8.60 -7.50
CA VAL A 112 -10.72 -9.14 -8.86
C VAL A 112 -11.78 -8.50 -9.75
N ALA A 113 -11.43 -8.16 -10.98
CA ALA A 113 -12.38 -7.59 -11.94
C ALA A 113 -13.57 -8.55 -12.17
N SER A 114 -14.79 -8.03 -12.03
CA SER A 114 -16.04 -8.79 -12.17
C SER A 114 -16.16 -9.52 -13.51
N ASP A 115 -15.65 -8.91 -14.58
CA ASP A 115 -15.71 -9.46 -15.94
C ASP A 115 -14.77 -10.68 -16.12
N MET A 116 -13.86 -10.90 -15.17
CA MET A 116 -12.89 -12.00 -15.18
C MET A 116 -13.27 -13.15 -14.25
N THR A 117 -14.32 -13.01 -13.42
CA THR A 117 -14.68 -14.04 -12.45
C THR A 117 -15.83 -14.95 -12.88
N ASP A 118 -16.43 -14.78 -14.07
CA ASP A 118 -17.57 -15.58 -14.55
C ASP A 118 -18.70 -15.72 -13.51
N GLY A 119 -18.88 -14.70 -12.66
CA GLY A 119 -19.87 -14.73 -11.57
C GLY A 119 -19.44 -15.49 -10.31
N LEU A 120 -18.19 -15.98 -10.23
CA LEU A 120 -17.60 -16.43 -8.98
C LEU A 120 -17.40 -15.20 -8.06
N PRO A 121 -17.93 -15.23 -6.82
CA PRO A 121 -17.68 -14.18 -5.86
C PRO A 121 -16.23 -14.27 -5.39
N ALA A 122 -15.35 -13.47 -6.01
CA ALA A 122 -14.03 -13.22 -5.45
C ALA A 122 -14.20 -12.28 -4.26
N GLU A 123 -13.98 -12.80 -3.04
CA GLU A 123 -14.04 -11.98 -1.83
C GLU A 123 -12.94 -10.92 -1.89
N PRO A 124 -13.29 -9.62 -1.93
CA PRO A 124 -12.29 -8.58 -1.93
C PRO A 124 -11.57 -8.56 -0.58
N ILE A 125 -10.32 -8.12 -0.59
CA ILE A 125 -9.52 -7.94 0.61
C ILE A 125 -9.33 -6.47 0.89
N TYR A 126 -9.28 -6.11 2.17
CA TYR A 126 -9.17 -4.73 2.60
C TYR A 126 -8.21 -4.54 3.76
N ARG A 127 -7.73 -3.30 3.88
CA ARG A 127 -6.89 -2.85 4.99
C ARG A 127 -7.20 -1.40 5.33
N LEU A 128 -7.35 -1.10 6.62
CA LEU A 128 -7.42 0.28 7.12
C LEU A 128 -6.02 0.90 7.07
N GLN A 129 -5.82 1.90 6.23
CA GLN A 129 -4.52 2.51 5.98
C GLN A 129 -4.21 3.63 6.97
N ALA A 130 -5.13 4.60 7.06
CA ALA A 130 -4.91 5.81 7.82
C ALA A 130 -6.23 6.45 8.25
N ILE A 131 -6.12 7.32 9.25
CA ILE A 131 -7.14 8.31 9.59
C ILE A 131 -6.60 9.68 9.25
N GLN A 132 -7.42 10.48 8.58
CA GLN A 132 -7.12 11.87 8.33
C GLN A 132 -8.08 12.75 9.12
N SER A 133 -7.55 13.75 9.80
CA SER A 133 -8.32 14.83 10.40
C SER A 133 -8.04 16.15 9.72
N ARG A 134 -9.01 17.06 9.79
CA ARG A 134 -8.90 18.43 9.27
C ARG A 134 -9.68 19.42 10.11
N TYR A 135 -9.32 20.69 10.01
CA TYR A 135 -10.05 21.80 10.58
C TYR A 135 -11.17 22.27 9.64
N LEU A 136 -12.20 22.87 10.21
CA LEU A 136 -13.30 23.47 9.46
C LEU A 136 -12.91 24.85 8.90
N THR A 137 -12.06 25.58 9.62
CA THR A 137 -11.60 26.91 9.21
C THR A 137 -10.30 26.82 8.40
N LEU A 138 -10.23 27.59 7.30
CA LEU A 138 -9.07 27.57 6.42
C LEU A 138 -7.83 28.18 7.09
N GLU A 139 -8.04 29.15 7.98
CA GLU A 139 -6.99 29.79 8.77
C GLU A 139 -6.29 28.77 9.68
N GLN A 140 -7.07 27.99 10.45
CA GLN A 140 -6.51 26.95 11.31
C GLN A 140 -5.85 25.84 10.50
N GLU A 141 -6.45 25.45 9.36
CA GLU A 141 -5.88 24.44 8.47
C GLU A 141 -4.52 24.87 7.89
N GLN A 142 -4.34 26.16 7.57
CA GLN A 142 -3.03 26.67 7.11
C GLN A 142 -2.00 26.74 8.23
N GLU A 143 -2.41 27.10 9.45
CA GLU A 143 -1.49 27.26 10.58
C GLU A 143 -1.08 25.93 11.21
N GLN A 144 -2.02 24.99 11.34
CA GLN A 144 -1.86 23.76 12.11
C GLN A 144 -1.76 22.52 11.20
N GLY A 145 -2.33 22.57 9.99
CA GLY A 145 -2.30 21.50 8.99
C GLY A 145 -3.24 20.33 9.29
N SER A 146 -3.73 19.65 8.24
CA SER A 146 -4.37 18.34 8.38
C SER A 146 -3.40 17.33 8.98
N GLN A 147 -3.88 16.49 9.89
CA GLN A 147 -3.12 15.37 10.43
C GLN A 147 -3.53 14.09 9.72
N ARG A 148 -2.56 13.32 9.21
CA ARG A 148 -2.77 11.96 8.70
C ARG A 148 -2.03 10.97 9.58
N VAL A 149 -2.77 10.13 10.28
CA VAL A 149 -2.23 9.08 11.16
C VAL A 149 -2.30 7.75 10.42
N ALA A 150 -1.15 7.23 9.99
CA ALA A 150 -1.06 5.89 9.44
C ALA A 150 -1.31 4.84 10.54
N LEU A 151 -2.28 3.95 10.30
CA LEU A 151 -2.66 2.89 11.24
C LEU A 151 -1.95 1.58 10.91
N HIS A 152 -1.53 1.40 9.66
CA HIS A 152 -0.63 0.33 9.27
C HIS A 152 0.83 0.76 9.48
N LYS A 153 1.58 -0.03 10.24
CA LYS A 153 3.04 0.09 10.34
C LYS A 153 3.66 -1.09 9.59
N PRO A 154 4.22 -0.89 8.39
CA PRO A 154 4.90 -1.97 7.68
C PRO A 154 6.08 -2.47 8.52
N TYR A 155 6.34 -3.78 8.49
CA TYR A 155 7.56 -4.32 9.07
C TYR A 155 8.75 -3.87 8.22
N GLY A 156 9.56 -2.93 8.73
CA GLY A 156 10.79 -2.49 8.08
C GLY A 156 10.57 -1.85 6.71
N ASP A 157 9.70 -0.83 6.64
CA ASP A 157 9.38 -0.01 5.44
C ASP A 157 8.81 -0.76 4.23
N MET A 158 8.50 -2.06 4.36
CA MET A 158 7.94 -2.86 3.27
C MET A 158 6.41 -2.77 3.24
N ASP A 159 5.87 -1.90 2.37
CA ASP A 159 4.43 -1.77 2.09
C ASP A 159 4.10 -2.37 0.71
N SER A 160 3.15 -3.31 0.66
CA SER A 160 2.68 -3.87 -0.61
C SER A 160 1.79 -2.92 -1.41
N TRP A 161 1.22 -1.88 -0.78
CA TRP A 161 0.22 -1.02 -1.43
C TRP A 161 0.72 -0.34 -2.71
N PRO A 162 1.92 0.27 -2.76
CA PRO A 162 2.45 0.84 -3.99
C PRO A 162 2.63 -0.19 -5.11
N VAL A 163 2.99 -1.43 -4.77
CA VAL A 163 3.14 -2.53 -5.74
C VAL A 163 1.78 -2.95 -6.29
N LEU A 164 0.76 -3.01 -5.43
CA LEU A 164 -0.61 -3.34 -5.84
C LEU A 164 -1.22 -2.26 -6.75
N LEU A 165 -0.98 -0.98 -6.45
CA LEU A 165 -1.37 0.13 -7.32
C LEU A 165 -0.65 0.06 -8.68
N TRP A 166 0.66 -0.20 -8.67
CA TRP A 166 1.40 -0.40 -9.93
C TRP A 166 0.85 -1.59 -10.72
N LEU A 167 0.57 -2.73 -10.06
CA LEU A 167 -0.01 -3.90 -10.71
C LEU A 167 -1.41 -3.61 -11.28
N ASN A 168 -2.26 -2.87 -10.58
CA ASN A 168 -3.58 -2.46 -11.06
C ASN A 168 -3.50 -1.75 -12.43
N ASP A 169 -2.46 -0.93 -12.64
CA ASP A 169 -2.26 -0.24 -13.92
C ASP A 169 -1.72 -1.15 -15.03
N GLN A 170 -1.09 -2.28 -14.68
CA GLN A 170 -0.50 -3.21 -15.64
C GLN A 170 -1.42 -4.38 -16.01
N ILE A 171 -2.26 -4.84 -15.06
CA ILE A 171 -3.09 -6.04 -15.22
C ILE A 171 -4.56 -5.74 -14.94
N SER A 172 -5.41 -5.90 -15.96
CA SER A 172 -6.85 -5.61 -15.91
C SER A 172 -7.66 -6.50 -14.97
N VAL A 173 -7.08 -7.62 -14.53
CA VAL A 173 -7.74 -8.55 -13.58
C VAL A 173 -7.69 -8.05 -12.14
N LEU A 174 -6.71 -7.23 -11.78
CA LEU A 174 -6.55 -6.70 -10.42
C LEU A 174 -7.18 -5.30 -10.34
N GLN A 175 -8.02 -5.09 -9.35
CA GLN A 175 -8.57 -3.77 -9.04
C GLN A 175 -8.09 -3.36 -7.65
N ALA A 176 -7.13 -2.44 -7.59
CA ALA A 176 -6.67 -1.83 -6.34
C ALA A 176 -7.23 -0.41 -6.25
N GLN A 177 -8.04 -0.14 -5.22
CA GLN A 177 -8.74 1.12 -5.06
C GLN A 177 -8.57 1.67 -3.64
N GLU A 178 -8.43 2.98 -3.54
CA GLU A 178 -8.57 3.69 -2.28
C GLU A 178 -10.04 4.03 -2.04
N LYS A 179 -10.56 3.57 -0.90
CA LYS A 179 -11.92 3.90 -0.45
C LYS A 179 -11.82 4.80 0.76
N LEU A 180 -12.61 5.86 0.77
CA LEU A 180 -12.54 6.89 1.79
C LEU A 180 -13.93 7.14 2.35
N THR A 181 -14.04 7.31 3.67
CA THR A 181 -15.30 7.83 4.24
C THR A 181 -15.50 9.29 3.83
N PRO A 182 -16.76 9.77 3.83
CA PRO A 182 -17.06 11.18 3.99
C PRO A 182 -16.40 11.74 5.26
N TYR A 183 -16.21 13.05 5.30
CA TYR A 183 -15.78 13.73 6.51
C TYR A 183 -16.91 13.72 7.53
N MET A 184 -16.60 13.27 8.74
CA MET A 184 -17.51 13.19 9.87
C MET A 184 -17.00 14.08 11.01
N PRO A 185 -17.89 14.63 11.85
CA PRO A 185 -17.50 15.51 12.95
C PRO A 185 -16.77 14.73 14.06
N MET A 186 -15.72 15.34 14.60
CA MET A 186 -15.05 14.91 15.82
C MET A 186 -15.65 15.65 16.99
N VAL A 187 -16.46 14.96 17.79
CA VAL A 187 -17.12 15.53 18.97
C VAL A 187 -17.08 14.51 20.10
N ASP A 188 -16.93 14.99 21.32
CA ASP A 188 -16.85 14.14 22.50
C ASP A 188 -18.04 13.18 22.64
N GLY A 189 -17.74 11.93 22.96
CA GLY A 189 -18.73 10.89 23.22
C GLY A 189 -19.49 10.39 21.99
N VAL A 190 -19.16 10.85 20.78
CA VAL A 190 -19.79 10.42 19.53
C VAL A 190 -19.20 9.09 19.06
N ILE A 191 -20.08 8.19 18.58
CA ILE A 191 -19.70 6.86 18.08
C ILE A 191 -20.18 6.67 16.65
N PHE A 192 -19.27 6.26 15.77
CA PHE A 192 -19.55 5.94 14.38
C PHE A 192 -19.14 4.51 14.04
N ASN A 193 -19.97 3.80 13.29
CA ASN A 193 -19.59 2.56 12.62
C ASN A 193 -19.11 2.89 11.22
N VAL A 194 -17.97 2.34 10.82
CA VAL A 194 -17.47 2.42 9.46
C VAL A 194 -17.86 1.13 8.76
N LEU A 195 -18.73 1.26 7.77
CA LEU A 195 -19.18 0.17 6.91
C LEU A 195 -18.42 0.24 5.61
N LEU A 196 -17.87 -0.91 5.21
CA LEU A 196 -17.19 -1.10 3.94
C LEU A 196 -17.96 -2.15 3.15
N SER A 197 -18.17 -1.85 1.87
CA SER A 197 -18.66 -2.79 0.86
C SER A 197 -17.75 -2.73 -0.37
N ALA A 198 -17.96 -3.63 -1.33
CA ALA A 198 -17.24 -3.59 -2.60
C ALA A 198 -17.46 -2.26 -3.35
N ASP A 199 -18.66 -1.68 -3.23
CA ASP A 199 -19.04 -0.46 -3.93
C ASP A 199 -18.49 0.79 -3.26
N GLY A 200 -18.42 0.83 -1.92
CA GLY A 200 -18.03 2.04 -1.21
C GLY A 200 -17.82 1.91 0.29
N VAL A 201 -17.56 3.05 0.91
CA VAL A 201 -17.34 3.21 2.35
C VAL A 201 -18.29 4.28 2.88
N ARG A 202 -18.89 4.02 4.04
CA ARG A 202 -19.72 5.00 4.75
C ARG A 202 -19.51 4.93 6.26
N ALA A 203 -19.74 6.05 6.93
CA ALA A 203 -19.72 6.16 8.37
C ALA A 203 -21.14 6.38 8.89
N GLU A 204 -21.65 5.43 9.68
CA GLU A 204 -23.00 5.46 10.24
C GLU A 204 -22.97 5.89 11.71
N PRO A 205 -23.75 6.92 12.10
CA PRO A 205 -23.87 7.36 13.48
C PRO A 205 -24.59 6.29 14.33
N VAL A 206 -23.98 5.90 15.45
CA VAL A 206 -24.50 4.82 16.32
C VAL A 206 -25.34 5.37 17.46
N ASN A 207 -24.84 6.40 18.16
CA ASN A 207 -25.52 6.99 19.31
C ASN A 207 -26.33 8.23 18.94
N GLU A 208 -27.27 8.62 19.81
CA GLU A 208 -28.14 9.77 19.59
C GLU A 208 -27.36 11.09 19.42
N ALA A 209 -26.21 11.23 20.11
CA ALA A 209 -25.30 12.34 19.92
C ALA A 209 -24.77 12.39 18.47
N ALA A 210 -24.30 11.27 17.93
CA ALA A 210 -23.85 11.18 16.53
C ALA A 210 -24.97 11.52 15.54
N LYS A 211 -26.17 10.99 15.76
CA LYS A 211 -27.31 11.21 14.86
C LYS A 211 -27.69 12.69 14.80
N THR A 212 -27.80 13.33 15.97
CA THR A 212 -28.16 14.75 16.07
C THR A 212 -27.15 15.65 15.35
N ILE A 213 -25.86 15.33 15.41
CA ILE A 213 -24.83 16.13 14.74
C ILE A 213 -24.84 15.85 13.23
N ASN A 214 -25.00 14.59 12.83
CA ASN A 214 -25.07 14.22 11.42
C ASN A 214 -26.26 14.90 10.70
N GLU A 215 -27.41 15.03 11.37
CA GLU A 215 -28.57 15.77 10.85
C GLU A 215 -28.30 17.28 10.68
N LYS A 216 -27.38 17.88 11.45
CA LYS A 216 -27.03 19.30 11.31
C LYS A 216 -26.08 19.59 10.15
N LEU A 217 -25.45 18.55 9.60
CA LEU A 217 -24.44 18.66 8.54
C LEU A 217 -25.00 18.37 7.14
N ASN A 218 -26.17 17.74 7.05
CA ASN A 218 -26.92 17.50 5.80
C ASN A 218 -28.02 18.54 5.61
#